data_AF-A0ABD4KV40-F1
#
_entry.id   AF-A0ABD4KV40-F1
#
_cell.length_a   1.000
_cell.length_b   1.000
_cell.length_c   1.000
_cell.angle_alpha   90.00
_cell.angle_beta   90.00
_cell.angle_gamma   90.00
#
_symmetry.space_group_name_H-M   'P 1'
#
loop_
_entity.id
_entity.type
_entity.pdbx_description
1 polymer ?
#
loop_
_entity_poly.entity_id
_entity_poly.type
_entity_poly.pdbx_seq_one_letter_code
_entity_poly.pdbx_strand_id
1 'polypeptide(L)'
;CIPIYRDRELIKKYTAGQRKLNQYVTSRRISLNELYDEWGVKTRRTALRDVGLYVLKMAQVLGMNLNPILDLEIDDYQKNHPLTNKPCLTYWKERSTGEKMIHLDLFQADLQWLSISQKQFVETVFNEVIQLTSESRKYAPDEISNRLFITYYKKCITITESTMSIFYSELVDKYHLEDDDGNPMVLTTTRFRPTLVSELVDAGVSIRKIQYLLGHASIYTTMSYLEKLDFDRVIKDKARKAIEEVYSKAVRTNKHNFHQKQQRRYNDNQIIMKTPLGGCKNIFDPPGFIKKSSFYVKGRPCSQYNKCLSCDNVMLTEKHLPELFAMQRDYLATLESSEVVNTPYHVVVLENLSLLDDILNPETSEFEEDTLILAKENSLFIETTILDSWGG
;
A
#
# COMPACT_ATOMS: atom_id res chain seq x y z
N CYS A 1 30.00 36.30 -11.00
CA CYS A 1 31.25 35.90 -10.32
C CYS A 1 31.52 34.43 -10.59
N ILE A 2 32.59 34.09 -11.31
CA ILE A 2 32.98 32.69 -11.50
C ILE A 2 33.51 32.18 -10.15
N PRO A 3 32.91 31.14 -9.53
CA PRO A 3 33.39 30.66 -8.25
C PRO A 3 34.83 30.17 -8.41
N ILE A 4 35.65 30.46 -7.42
CA ILE A 4 37.08 30.17 -7.47
C ILE A 4 37.23 28.67 -7.20
N TYR A 5 37.76 27.91 -8.16
CA TYR A 5 38.13 26.53 -7.90
C TYR A 5 39.63 26.39 -7.92
N ARG A 6 40.15 25.59 -6.98
CA ARG A 6 41.57 25.26 -6.84
C ARG A 6 42.02 24.29 -7.94
N ASP A 7 41.88 24.71 -9.18
CA ASP A 7 42.69 24.14 -10.26
C ASP A 7 44.04 24.85 -10.24
N ARG A 8 45.13 24.09 -10.18
CA ARG A 8 46.50 24.64 -10.07
C ARG A 8 46.84 25.54 -11.25
N GLU A 9 46.25 25.30 -12.42
CA GLU A 9 46.44 26.15 -13.59
C GLU A 9 45.65 27.46 -13.53
N LEU A 10 44.46 27.46 -12.90
CA LEU A 10 43.60 28.65 -12.79
C LEU A 10 44.07 29.63 -11.71
N ILE A 11 44.81 29.17 -10.69
CA ILE A 11 45.35 30.01 -9.61
C ILE A 11 46.23 31.14 -10.15
N LYS A 12 47.00 30.90 -11.23
CA LYS A 12 47.85 31.92 -11.86
C LYS A 12 47.06 33.03 -12.56
N LYS A 13 45.78 32.80 -12.88
CA LYS A 13 44.89 33.74 -13.60
C LYS A 13 43.89 34.47 -12.69
N TYR A 14 44.04 34.38 -11.37
CA TYR A 14 43.11 35.03 -10.45
C TYR A 14 43.15 36.55 -10.57
N THR A 15 41.96 37.14 -10.72
CA THR A 15 41.71 38.59 -10.65
C THR A 15 42.04 39.14 -9.26
N ALA A 16 42.23 40.46 -9.16
CA ALA A 16 42.47 41.12 -7.87
C ALA A 16 41.39 40.81 -6.82
N GLY A 17 40.11 40.77 -7.24
CA GLY A 17 38.99 40.40 -6.37
C GLY A 17 39.06 38.96 -5.87
N GLN A 18 39.42 38.01 -6.75
CA GLN A 18 39.56 36.60 -6.36
C GLN A 18 40.73 36.37 -5.38
N ARG A 19 41.82 37.13 -5.52
CA ARG A 19 42.94 37.08 -4.56
C ARG A 19 42.51 37.59 -3.18
N LYS A 20 41.76 38.70 -3.12
CA LYS A 20 41.19 39.23 -1.87
C LYS A 20 40.24 38.23 -1.20
N LEU A 21 39.37 37.58 -1.98
CA LEU A 21 38.46 36.55 -1.44
C LEU A 21 39.24 35.37 -0.83
N ASN A 22 40.28 34.88 -1.51
CA ASN A 22 41.12 33.81 -0.96
C ASN A 22 41.89 34.23 0.29
N GLN A 23 42.38 35.47 0.37
CA GLN A 23 42.99 36.02 1.59
C GLN A 23 41.98 36.05 2.74
N TYR A 24 40.75 36.50 2.48
CA TYR A 24 39.67 36.51 3.46
C TYR A 24 39.36 35.10 4.00
N VAL A 25 39.16 34.12 3.12
CA VAL A 25 38.94 32.71 3.48
C VAL A 25 40.09 32.17 4.34
N THR A 26 41.33 32.41 3.91
CA THR A 26 42.54 31.94 4.61
C THR A 26 42.66 32.58 6.00
N SER A 27 42.34 33.87 6.13
CA SER A 27 42.38 34.59 7.42
C SER A 27 41.38 34.02 8.42
N ARG A 28 40.24 33.51 7.95
CA ARG A 28 39.21 32.87 8.78
C ARG A 28 39.47 31.39 9.04
N ARG A 29 40.53 30.80 8.45
CA ARG A 29 40.87 29.36 8.54
C ARG A 29 39.73 28.42 8.11
N ILE A 30 38.84 28.88 7.24
CA ILE A 30 37.76 28.09 6.66
C ILE A 30 38.12 27.70 5.23
N SER A 31 37.45 26.68 4.69
CA SER A 31 37.51 26.41 3.26
C SER A 31 36.65 27.40 2.47
N LEU A 32 36.96 27.60 1.18
CA LEU A 32 36.12 28.47 0.33
C LEU A 32 34.69 27.92 0.22
N ASN A 33 34.54 26.59 0.29
CA ASN A 33 33.23 25.95 0.27
C ASN A 33 32.44 26.27 1.53
N GLU A 34 33.07 26.18 2.71
CA GLU A 34 32.43 26.59 3.98
C GLU A 34 31.98 28.05 3.93
N LEU A 35 32.76 28.94 3.32
CA LEU A 35 32.35 30.33 3.13
C LEU A 35 31.12 30.46 2.21
N TYR A 36 31.07 29.68 1.13
CA TYR A 36 29.90 29.68 0.25
C TYR A 36 28.65 29.12 0.92
N ASP A 37 28.82 28.08 1.75
CA ASP A 37 27.76 27.51 2.56
C ASP A 37 27.24 28.54 3.58
N GLU A 38 28.14 29.27 4.27
CA GLU A 38 27.78 30.38 5.18
C GLU A 38 26.99 31.50 4.46
N TRP A 39 27.33 31.79 3.20
CA TRP A 39 26.66 32.82 2.41
C TRP A 39 25.38 32.33 1.72
N GLY A 40 25.05 31.04 1.83
CA GLY A 40 23.91 30.44 1.12
C GLY A 40 24.03 30.50 -0.41
N VAL A 41 25.26 30.57 -0.93
CA VAL A 41 25.50 30.68 -2.38
C VAL A 41 25.48 29.29 -2.99
N LYS A 42 24.59 29.08 -3.96
CA LYS A 42 24.60 27.86 -4.77
C LYS A 42 25.87 27.80 -5.61
N THR A 43 26.67 26.76 -5.41
CA THR A 43 27.89 26.53 -6.17
C THR A 43 27.72 25.33 -7.08
N ARG A 44 28.69 25.10 -7.97
CA ARG A 44 28.74 23.86 -8.76
C ARG A 44 29.07 22.63 -7.91
N ARG A 45 29.35 22.77 -6.61
CA ARG A 45 29.60 21.64 -5.72
C ARG A 45 28.24 21.14 -5.24
N THR A 46 27.93 19.90 -5.59
CA THR A 46 26.81 19.16 -4.99
C THR A 46 27.40 17.97 -4.28
N ALA A 47 27.38 17.98 -2.94
CA ALA A 47 27.92 16.90 -2.15
C ALA A 47 26.93 15.74 -2.08
N LEU A 48 27.46 14.53 -1.89
CA LEU A 48 26.65 13.33 -1.69
C LEU A 48 25.66 13.47 -0.53
N ARG A 49 26.04 14.17 0.53
CA ARG A 49 25.18 14.40 1.70
C ARG A 49 23.92 15.20 1.37
N ASP A 50 24.01 16.11 0.39
CA ASP A 50 22.90 16.99 0.03
C ASP A 50 21.83 16.23 -0.76
N VAL A 51 22.25 15.32 -1.64
CA VAL A 51 21.36 14.53 -2.51
C VAL A 51 21.00 13.16 -1.94
N GLY A 52 21.90 12.54 -1.18
CA GLY A 52 21.74 11.19 -0.62
C GLY A 52 20.59 11.08 0.38
N LEU A 53 20.28 12.15 1.11
CA LEU A 53 19.11 12.19 1.99
C LEU A 53 17.79 12.08 1.22
N TYR A 54 17.70 12.70 0.04
CA TYR A 54 16.52 12.56 -0.83
C TYR A 54 16.38 11.14 -1.37
N VAL A 55 17.49 10.47 -1.74
CA VAL A 55 17.47 9.06 -2.15
C VAL A 55 16.92 8.18 -1.02
N LEU A 56 17.38 8.38 0.21
CA LEU A 56 16.89 7.65 1.37
C LEU A 56 15.40 7.90 1.63
N LYS A 57 14.96 9.16 1.55
CA LYS A 57 13.56 9.52 1.75
C LYS A 57 12.66 8.96 0.65
N MET A 58 13.11 8.94 -0.60
CA MET A 58 12.39 8.26 -1.70
C MET A 58 12.23 6.76 -1.42
N ALA A 59 13.28 6.09 -0.95
CA ALA A 59 13.21 4.68 -0.57
C ALA A 59 12.22 4.44 0.59
N GLN A 60 12.20 5.34 1.58
CA GLN A 60 11.29 5.29 2.72
C GLN A 60 9.83 5.49 2.32
N VAL A 61 9.53 6.54 1.53
CA VAL A 61 8.15 6.95 1.21
C VAL A 61 7.51 6.06 0.14
N LEU A 62 8.29 5.63 -0.85
CA LEU A 62 7.78 4.86 -2.00
C LEU A 62 8.00 3.36 -1.83
N GLY A 63 8.83 2.94 -0.87
CA GLY A 63 9.21 1.54 -0.71
C GLY A 63 9.93 1.01 -1.95
N MET A 64 10.56 1.85 -2.77
CA MET A 64 11.28 1.45 -3.98
C MET A 64 12.65 0.84 -3.63
N ASN A 65 13.16 -0.02 -4.51
CA ASN A 65 14.53 -0.52 -4.38
C ASN A 65 15.51 0.61 -4.72
N LEU A 66 16.75 0.52 -4.23
CA LEU A 66 17.77 1.56 -4.44
C LEU A 66 18.06 1.84 -5.91
N ASN A 67 18.38 0.82 -6.71
CA ASN A 67 18.80 1.02 -8.10
C ASN A 67 17.76 1.78 -8.93
N PRO A 68 16.46 1.40 -8.93
CA PRO A 68 15.43 2.20 -9.58
C PRO A 68 15.37 3.67 -9.15
N ILE A 69 15.70 4.00 -7.89
CA ILE A 69 15.73 5.40 -7.41
C ILE A 69 16.96 6.12 -7.96
N LEU A 70 18.13 5.48 -7.92
CA LEU A 70 19.37 6.03 -8.46
C LEU A 70 19.27 6.27 -9.97
N ASP A 71 18.48 5.43 -10.64
CA ASP A 71 18.29 5.48 -12.08
C ASP A 71 17.31 6.54 -12.56
N LEU A 72 16.53 7.17 -11.66
CA LEU A 72 15.52 8.15 -12.03
C LEU A 72 16.10 9.29 -12.86
N GLU A 73 15.33 9.71 -13.86
CA GLU A 73 15.60 10.85 -14.71
C GLU A 73 14.66 12.02 -14.35
N ILE A 74 14.96 13.21 -14.87
CA ILE A 74 14.22 14.45 -14.53
C ILE A 74 12.76 14.38 -15.01
N ASP A 75 12.52 13.71 -16.13
CA ASP A 75 11.24 13.56 -16.81
C ASP A 75 10.41 12.37 -16.31
N ASP A 76 10.95 11.56 -15.40
CA ASP A 76 10.24 10.40 -14.86
C ASP A 76 9.03 10.76 -13.98
N TYR A 77 9.00 11.98 -13.42
CA TYR A 77 7.86 12.44 -12.66
C TYR A 77 6.81 13.11 -13.56
N GLN A 78 5.63 12.49 -13.62
CA GLN A 78 4.49 13.04 -14.34
C GLN A 78 3.41 13.49 -13.35
N LYS A 79 3.12 14.79 -13.35
CA LYS A 79 2.10 15.38 -12.47
C LYS A 79 0.71 14.80 -12.71
N ASN A 80 0.39 14.51 -13.97
CA ASN A 80 -0.87 13.91 -14.41
C ASN A 80 -0.58 12.87 -15.50
N HIS A 81 -0.84 11.60 -15.21
CA HIS A 81 -0.78 10.52 -16.19
C HIS A 81 -1.86 10.71 -17.28
N PRO A 82 -1.56 10.54 -18.58
CA PRO A 82 -2.49 10.83 -19.67
C PRO A 82 -3.85 10.13 -19.58
N LEU A 83 -3.89 8.89 -19.07
CA LEU A 83 -5.13 8.10 -19.02
C LEU A 83 -5.85 8.17 -17.68
N THR A 84 -5.11 8.30 -16.58
CA THR A 84 -5.69 8.20 -15.23
C THR A 84 -5.80 9.55 -14.54
N ASN A 85 -5.18 10.59 -15.10
CA ASN A 85 -5.04 11.92 -14.53
C ASN A 85 -4.47 11.93 -13.10
N LYS A 86 -3.78 10.85 -12.73
CA LYS A 86 -3.12 10.70 -11.42
C LYS A 86 -1.64 11.00 -11.55
N PRO A 87 -1.01 11.58 -10.53
CA PRO A 87 0.44 11.68 -10.49
C PRO A 87 1.08 10.29 -10.53
N CYS A 88 2.13 10.15 -11.32
CA CYS A 88 2.88 8.90 -11.40
C CYS A 88 4.38 9.15 -11.57
N LEU A 89 5.14 8.14 -11.18
CA LEU A 89 6.58 8.08 -11.39
C LEU A 89 6.85 6.89 -12.31
N THR A 90 7.49 7.13 -13.45
CA THR A 90 8.07 6.09 -14.30
C THR A 90 9.45 5.73 -13.78
N TYR A 91 9.83 4.46 -13.92
CA TYR A 91 11.16 4.01 -13.49
C TYR A 91 11.56 2.73 -14.22
N TRP A 92 12.87 2.51 -14.34
CA TRP A 92 13.41 1.30 -14.95
C TRP A 92 13.69 0.21 -13.91
N LYS A 93 13.44 -1.06 -14.28
CA LYS A 93 13.77 -2.22 -13.44
C LYS A 93 14.36 -3.33 -14.28
N GLU A 94 15.70 -3.42 -14.28
CA GLU A 94 16.48 -4.36 -15.10
C GLU A 94 16.00 -5.82 -14.99
N ARG A 95 15.75 -6.30 -13.77
CA ARG A 95 15.33 -7.69 -13.52
C ARG A 95 13.92 -8.06 -13.96
N SER A 96 13.14 -7.13 -14.53
CA SER A 96 11.74 -7.36 -14.92
C SER A 96 11.36 -6.77 -16.27
N THR A 97 12.33 -6.80 -17.20
CA THR A 97 12.16 -6.60 -18.65
C THR A 97 11.51 -5.28 -19.06
N GLY A 98 11.75 -4.18 -18.34
CA GLY A 98 11.48 -2.84 -18.85
C GLY A 98 10.94 -1.81 -17.87
N GLU A 99 10.47 -0.71 -18.45
CA GLU A 99 9.85 0.43 -17.81
C GLU A 99 8.64 0.02 -16.96
N LYS A 100 8.52 0.62 -15.79
CA LYS A 100 7.42 0.44 -14.84
C LYS A 100 6.89 1.81 -14.46
N MET A 101 5.66 1.81 -13.94
CA MET A 101 5.00 3.01 -13.47
C MET A 101 4.38 2.74 -12.11
N ILE A 102 4.56 3.69 -11.20
CA ILE A 102 3.87 3.72 -9.91
C ILE A 102 2.99 4.97 -9.85
N HIS A 103 1.68 4.77 -9.68
CA HIS A 103 0.78 5.85 -9.31
C HIS A 103 1.06 6.30 -7.88
N LEU A 104 1.14 7.60 -7.65
CA LEU A 104 1.30 8.16 -6.31
C LEU A 104 -0.06 8.31 -5.64
N ASP A 105 -0.09 8.33 -4.30
CA ASP A 105 -1.30 8.41 -3.48
C ASP A 105 -2.27 7.22 -3.69
N LEU A 106 -1.71 6.02 -3.83
CA LEU A 106 -2.46 4.75 -3.97
C LEU A 106 -3.37 4.44 -2.76
N PHE A 107 -2.95 4.90 -1.58
CA PHE A 107 -3.61 4.68 -0.31
C PHE A 107 -3.67 5.98 0.47
N GLN A 108 -4.72 6.10 1.27
CA GLN A 108 -4.82 7.10 2.32
C GLN A 108 -4.48 6.35 3.62
N ALA A 109 -3.29 6.59 4.14
CA ALA A 109 -2.82 6.05 5.41
C ALA A 109 -2.11 7.17 6.15
N ASP A 110 -2.50 7.41 7.39
CA ASP A 110 -1.80 8.33 8.28
C ASP A 110 -0.56 7.63 8.84
N LEU A 111 0.54 7.68 8.07
CA LEU A 111 1.84 7.18 8.51
C LEU A 111 2.50 8.23 9.40
N GLN A 112 2.99 7.82 10.57
CA GLN A 112 3.49 8.75 11.59
C GLN A 112 4.61 9.67 11.08
N TRP A 113 5.42 9.20 10.12
CA TRP A 113 6.54 9.95 9.56
C TRP A 113 6.24 10.59 8.19
N LEU A 114 5.05 10.40 7.61
CA LEU A 114 4.66 10.99 6.34
C LEU A 114 3.61 12.08 6.56
N SER A 115 4.06 13.32 6.72
CA SER A 115 3.19 14.47 6.99
C SER A 115 2.50 15.06 5.76
N ILE A 116 2.90 14.65 4.56
CA ILE A 116 2.41 15.15 3.26
C ILE A 116 2.10 13.99 2.33
N SER A 117 1.26 14.18 1.32
CA SER A 117 0.93 13.09 0.38
C SER A 117 2.17 12.63 -0.41
N GLN A 118 2.18 11.39 -0.89
CA GLN A 118 3.27 10.87 -1.72
C GLN A 118 3.49 11.74 -2.95
N LYS A 119 2.40 12.24 -3.56
CA LYS A 119 2.47 13.20 -4.67
C LYS A 119 3.26 14.44 -4.29
N GLN A 120 2.86 15.11 -3.21
CA GLN A 120 3.48 16.37 -2.78
C GLN A 120 4.95 16.14 -2.42
N PHE A 121 5.26 15.02 -1.75
CA PHE A 121 6.61 14.64 -1.43
C PHE A 121 7.47 14.48 -2.70
N VAL A 122 7.04 13.64 -3.65
CA VAL A 122 7.81 13.40 -4.88
C VAL A 122 7.99 14.69 -5.70
N GLU A 123 6.93 15.50 -5.83
CA GLU A 123 7.00 16.81 -6.51
C GLU A 123 8.04 17.72 -5.86
N THR A 124 8.08 17.74 -4.53
CA THR A 124 9.06 18.54 -3.75
C THR A 124 10.48 18.03 -3.97
N VAL A 125 10.70 16.71 -3.87
CA VAL A 125 12.02 16.11 -4.09
C VAL A 125 12.55 16.44 -5.48
N PHE A 126 11.74 16.27 -6.53
CA PHE A 126 12.16 16.58 -7.89
C PHE A 126 12.55 18.06 -8.02
N ASN A 127 11.69 18.97 -7.58
CA ASN A 127 11.95 20.41 -7.65
C ASN A 127 13.23 20.80 -6.88
N GLU A 128 13.39 20.33 -5.65
CA GLU A 128 14.53 20.66 -4.80
C GLU A 128 15.84 20.08 -5.35
N VAL A 129 15.84 18.82 -5.79
CA VAL A 129 17.04 18.17 -6.35
C VAL A 129 17.44 18.82 -7.67
N ILE A 130 16.50 19.13 -8.56
CA ILE A 130 16.79 19.86 -9.82
C ILE A 130 17.38 21.24 -9.49
N GLN A 131 16.80 21.96 -8.53
CA GLN A 131 17.26 23.29 -8.15
C GLN A 131 18.58 23.28 -7.37
N LEU A 132 18.90 22.20 -6.67
CA LEU A 132 20.16 21.99 -5.95
C LEU A 132 21.30 21.61 -6.92
N THR A 133 20.97 20.83 -7.94
CA THR A 133 21.92 20.33 -8.94
C THR A 133 22.09 21.26 -10.15
N SER A 134 21.34 22.36 -10.23
CA SER A 134 21.26 23.22 -11.42
C SER A 134 22.62 23.74 -11.92
N GLU A 135 23.51 24.16 -11.01
CA GLU A 135 24.84 24.65 -11.38
C GLU A 135 25.79 23.52 -11.75
N SER A 136 25.71 22.38 -11.07
CA SER A 136 26.49 21.17 -11.32
C SER A 136 26.16 20.56 -12.70
N ARG A 137 24.88 20.58 -13.07
CA ARG A 137 24.34 20.00 -14.30
C ARG A 137 24.84 20.69 -15.57
N LYS A 138 25.20 21.98 -15.51
CA LYS A 138 25.82 22.72 -16.64
C LYS A 138 27.17 22.14 -17.08
N TYR A 139 27.78 21.32 -16.22
CA TYR A 139 29.07 20.66 -16.47
C TYR A 139 28.92 19.14 -16.54
N ALA A 140 27.70 18.63 -16.62
CA ALA A 140 27.42 17.22 -16.79
C ALA A 140 27.64 16.81 -18.27
N PRO A 141 28.30 15.67 -18.54
CA PRO A 141 28.26 15.02 -19.84
C PRO A 141 26.81 14.73 -20.27
N ASP A 142 26.57 14.70 -21.59
CA ASP A 142 25.24 14.49 -22.16
C ASP A 142 24.60 13.19 -21.65
N GLU A 143 25.39 12.13 -21.45
CA GLU A 143 24.90 10.80 -21.01
C GLU A 143 24.31 10.79 -19.60
N ILE A 144 24.69 11.74 -18.74
CA ILE A 144 24.21 11.81 -17.35
C ILE A 144 23.43 13.10 -17.07
N SER A 145 23.29 13.96 -18.08
CA SER A 145 22.67 15.27 -17.96
C SER A 145 21.20 15.18 -17.53
N ASN A 146 20.50 14.10 -17.89
CA ASN A 146 19.09 13.87 -17.54
C ASN A 146 18.89 13.12 -16.22
N ARG A 147 19.95 12.59 -15.58
CA ARG A 147 19.81 11.84 -14.32
C ARG A 147 19.37 12.77 -13.19
N LEU A 148 18.37 12.36 -12.42
CA LEU A 148 17.83 13.15 -11.31
C LEU A 148 18.92 13.40 -10.26
N PHE A 149 19.57 12.32 -9.81
CA PHE A 149 20.59 12.36 -8.77
C PHE A 149 22.01 12.41 -9.34
N ILE A 150 22.62 13.59 -9.24
CA ILE A 150 24.01 13.82 -9.64
C ILE A 150 24.79 14.50 -8.50
N THR A 151 26.09 14.24 -8.45
CA THR A 151 27.02 14.94 -7.56
C THR A 151 28.13 15.60 -8.37
N TYR A 152 28.74 16.62 -7.81
CA TYR A 152 29.87 17.29 -8.44
C TYR A 152 30.91 17.68 -7.42
N TYR A 153 32.14 17.20 -7.65
CA TYR A 153 33.33 17.64 -6.92
C TYR A 153 34.41 18.18 -7.86
N LYS A 154 34.99 17.30 -8.68
CA LYS A 154 35.90 17.66 -9.78
C LYS A 154 35.25 17.49 -11.16
N LYS A 155 34.38 16.49 -11.25
CA LYS A 155 33.56 16.17 -12.42
C LYS A 155 32.16 15.80 -11.93
N CYS A 156 31.17 15.95 -12.80
CA CYS A 156 29.84 15.47 -12.55
C CYS A 156 29.81 13.93 -12.62
N ILE A 157 29.21 13.27 -11.64
CA ILE A 157 29.02 11.82 -11.62
C ILE A 157 27.62 11.48 -11.11
N THR A 158 27.10 10.34 -11.54
CA THR A 158 25.89 9.73 -10.96
C THR A 158 26.20 9.11 -9.61
N ILE A 159 25.15 8.95 -8.80
CA ILE A 159 25.24 8.25 -7.53
C ILE A 159 25.12 6.74 -7.80
N THR A 160 26.03 5.97 -7.21
CA THR A 160 26.03 4.51 -7.31
C THR A 160 25.71 3.88 -5.96
N GLU A 161 25.42 2.58 -5.95
CA GLU A 161 25.27 1.80 -4.71
C GLU A 161 26.50 1.90 -3.81
N SER A 162 27.70 1.80 -4.39
CA SER A 162 28.97 1.95 -3.64
C SER A 162 29.10 3.34 -2.99
N THR A 163 28.67 4.38 -3.69
CA THR A 163 28.68 5.75 -3.16
C THR A 163 27.67 5.88 -2.01
N MET A 164 26.49 5.28 -2.14
CA MET A 164 25.49 5.25 -1.06
C MET A 164 25.97 4.45 0.17
N SER A 165 26.72 3.37 0.00
CA SER A 165 27.30 2.62 1.13
C SER A 165 28.29 3.45 1.95
N ILE A 166 29.09 4.29 1.30
CA ILE A 166 29.95 5.27 1.99
C ILE A 166 29.08 6.26 2.77
N PHE A 167 28.02 6.78 2.14
CA PHE A 167 27.10 7.70 2.79
C PHE A 167 26.40 7.08 4.02
N TYR A 168 26.00 5.80 3.96
CA TYR A 168 25.42 5.11 5.12
C TYR A 168 26.41 5.04 6.27
N SER A 169 27.66 4.68 6.00
CA SER A 169 28.72 4.63 7.01
C SER A 169 28.92 6.01 7.65
N GLU A 170 28.97 7.08 6.85
CA GLU A 170 29.06 8.45 7.37
C GLU A 170 27.86 8.86 8.24
N LEU A 171 26.66 8.35 7.96
CA LEU A 171 25.47 8.63 8.77
C LEU A 171 25.51 7.86 10.10
N VAL A 172 25.87 6.59 10.05
CA VAL A 172 26.01 5.72 11.23
C VAL A 172 27.03 6.31 12.18
N ASP A 173 28.21 6.69 11.68
CA ASP A 173 29.27 7.29 12.49
C ASP A 173 28.86 8.65 13.07
N LYS A 174 28.22 9.50 12.26
CA LYS A 174 27.85 10.87 12.68
C LYS A 174 26.76 10.88 13.74
N TYR A 175 25.78 10.00 13.63
CA TYR A 175 24.62 9.97 14.53
C TYR A 175 24.71 8.87 15.59
N HIS A 176 25.82 8.12 15.64
CA HIS A 176 26.02 6.99 16.54
C HIS A 176 24.82 6.03 16.49
N LEU A 177 24.45 5.61 15.28
CA LEU A 177 23.33 4.68 15.10
C LEU A 177 23.77 3.28 15.52
N GLU A 178 23.12 2.74 16.55
CA GLU A 178 23.43 1.43 17.12
C GLU A 178 22.27 0.45 16.88
N ASP A 179 22.59 -0.84 16.77
CA ASP A 179 21.61 -1.91 16.80
C ASP A 179 21.20 -2.29 18.24
N ASP A 180 20.30 -3.26 18.37
CA ASP A 180 19.77 -3.70 19.67
C ASP A 180 20.87 -4.29 20.61
N ASP A 181 22.01 -4.67 20.04
CA ASP A 181 23.17 -5.22 20.76
C ASP A 181 24.23 -4.15 21.08
N GLY A 182 23.98 -2.89 20.73
CA GLY A 182 24.92 -1.76 20.95
C GLY A 182 26.07 -1.70 19.94
N ASN A 183 26.01 -2.43 18.83
CA ASN A 183 27.00 -2.37 17.75
C ASN A 183 26.60 -1.32 16.70
N PRO A 184 27.55 -0.77 15.93
CA PRO A 184 27.23 0.13 14.82
C PRO A 184 26.22 -0.48 13.85
N MET A 185 25.11 0.21 13.65
CA MET A 185 23.99 -0.26 12.84
C MET A 185 24.39 -0.41 11.37
N VAL A 186 24.08 -1.56 10.77
CA VAL A 186 24.20 -1.74 9.31
C VAL A 186 22.99 -1.09 8.62
N LEU A 187 23.13 0.20 8.29
CA LEU A 187 22.11 0.96 7.57
C LEU A 187 22.11 0.60 6.09
N THR A 188 20.97 0.09 5.60
CA THR A 188 20.74 -0.22 4.18
C THR A 188 19.32 0.19 3.79
N THR A 189 19.13 0.57 2.52
CA THR A 189 17.80 0.94 1.99
C THR A 189 16.79 -0.21 2.01
N THR A 190 17.26 -1.45 2.06
CA THR A 190 16.40 -2.63 2.18
C THR A 190 15.63 -2.69 3.50
N ARG A 191 16.07 -1.97 4.55
CA ARG A 191 15.38 -1.90 5.85
C ARG A 191 14.15 -0.98 5.87
N PHE A 192 14.05 0.00 4.96
CA PHE A 192 12.90 0.91 4.94
C PHE A 192 11.62 0.25 4.44
N ARG A 193 11.75 -0.66 3.48
CA ARG A 193 10.63 -1.32 2.83
C ARG A 193 9.81 -2.21 3.79
N PRO A 194 10.43 -3.07 4.64
CA PRO A 194 9.74 -3.74 5.75
C PRO A 194 8.97 -2.79 6.66
N THR A 195 9.61 -1.69 7.07
CA THR A 195 9.04 -0.71 8.00
C THR A 195 7.81 -0.03 7.40
N LEU A 196 7.91 0.44 6.16
CA LEU A 196 6.77 1.01 5.43
C LEU A 196 5.62 0.01 5.34
N VAL A 197 5.91 -1.23 4.97
CA VAL A 197 4.87 -2.26 4.82
C VAL A 197 4.20 -2.59 6.14
N SER A 198 4.94 -2.61 7.26
CA SER A 198 4.37 -2.76 8.60
C SER A 198 3.31 -1.71 8.88
N GLU A 199 3.65 -0.45 8.68
CA GLU A 199 2.73 0.64 8.99
C GLU A 199 1.52 0.67 8.04
N LEU A 200 1.69 0.29 6.78
CA LEU A 200 0.57 0.15 5.84
C LEU A 200 -0.37 -0.97 6.26
N VAL A 201 0.18 -2.10 6.72
CA VAL A 201 -0.62 -3.20 7.27
C VAL A 201 -1.34 -2.72 8.52
N ASP A 202 -0.67 -2.02 9.44
CA ASP A 202 -1.27 -1.47 10.66
C ASP A 202 -2.41 -0.50 10.37
N ALA A 203 -2.20 0.41 9.42
CA ALA A 203 -3.21 1.35 8.92
C ALA A 203 -4.37 0.69 8.16
N GLY A 204 -4.33 -0.63 7.92
CA GLY A 204 -5.41 -1.38 7.28
C GLY A 204 -5.47 -1.22 5.76
N VAL A 205 -4.35 -0.87 5.13
CA VAL A 205 -4.25 -0.81 3.67
C VAL A 205 -4.40 -2.22 3.08
N SER A 206 -5.17 -2.36 2.00
CA SER A 206 -5.41 -3.66 1.39
C SER A 206 -4.14 -4.27 0.82
N ILE A 207 -4.01 -5.60 0.93
CA ILE A 207 -2.85 -6.36 0.48
C ILE A 207 -2.60 -6.17 -1.02
N ARG A 208 -3.65 -5.99 -1.84
CA ARG A 208 -3.50 -5.68 -3.26
C ARG A 208 -2.85 -4.31 -3.51
N LYS A 209 -3.16 -3.30 -2.70
CA LYS A 209 -2.50 -1.99 -2.79
C LYS A 209 -1.03 -2.09 -2.37
N ILE A 210 -0.74 -2.88 -1.34
CA ILE A 210 0.63 -3.19 -0.91
C ILE A 210 1.38 -3.93 -2.03
N GLN A 211 0.78 -4.96 -2.64
CA GLN A 211 1.36 -5.69 -3.77
C GLN A 211 1.72 -4.73 -4.92
N TYR A 212 0.79 -3.84 -5.28
CA TYR A 212 1.00 -2.86 -6.36
C TYR A 212 2.14 -1.89 -6.01
N LEU A 213 2.15 -1.33 -4.79
CA LEU A 213 3.23 -0.47 -4.29
C LEU A 213 4.58 -1.19 -4.35
N LEU A 214 4.62 -2.46 -3.96
CA LEU A 214 5.83 -3.26 -3.96
C LEU A 214 6.24 -3.72 -5.38
N GLY A 215 5.36 -3.62 -6.37
CA GLY A 215 5.61 -4.14 -7.71
C GLY A 215 5.88 -5.66 -7.69
N HIS A 216 5.17 -6.39 -6.83
CA HIS A 216 5.20 -7.85 -6.76
C HIS A 216 4.30 -8.44 -7.84
N ALA A 217 4.82 -9.43 -8.57
CA ALA A 217 4.11 -10.05 -9.70
C ALA A 217 2.83 -10.76 -9.26
N SER A 218 2.83 -11.38 -8.08
CA SER A 218 1.66 -12.08 -7.55
C SER A 218 1.36 -11.67 -6.11
N ILE A 219 0.10 -11.89 -5.70
CA ILE A 219 -0.32 -11.73 -4.32
C ILE A 219 0.39 -12.72 -3.40
N TYR A 220 0.70 -13.93 -3.88
CA TYR A 220 1.47 -14.93 -3.15
C TYR A 220 2.85 -14.40 -2.74
N THR A 221 3.58 -13.76 -3.65
CA THR A 221 4.87 -13.12 -3.32
C THR A 221 4.72 -12.05 -2.24
N THR A 222 3.60 -11.32 -2.24
CA THR A 222 3.31 -10.34 -1.19
C THR A 222 3.00 -11.02 0.14
N MET A 223 2.20 -12.08 0.13
CA MET A 223 1.87 -12.84 1.33
C MET A 223 3.11 -13.49 1.97
N SER A 224 3.92 -14.20 1.18
CA SER A 224 5.18 -14.78 1.67
C SER A 224 6.18 -13.72 2.16
N TYR A 225 6.12 -12.51 1.59
CA TYR A 225 6.92 -11.40 2.09
C TYR A 225 6.41 -10.91 3.45
N LEU A 226 5.10 -10.73 3.61
CA LEU A 226 4.48 -10.35 4.89
C LEU A 226 4.71 -11.40 5.98
N GLU A 227 4.61 -12.69 5.66
CA GLU A 227 4.90 -13.80 6.59
C GLU A 227 6.34 -13.75 7.10
N LYS A 228 7.32 -13.45 6.23
CA LYS A 228 8.74 -13.34 6.60
C LYS A 228 9.08 -12.11 7.43
N LEU A 229 8.24 -11.08 7.40
CA LEU A 229 8.45 -9.87 8.19
C LEU A 229 8.08 -10.04 9.67
N ASP A 230 7.71 -11.26 10.06
CA ASP A 230 7.35 -11.62 11.43
C ASP A 230 6.29 -10.66 12.00
N PHE A 231 5.32 -10.30 11.15
CA PHE A 231 4.07 -9.68 11.58
C PHE A 231 3.26 -10.60 12.50
N ASP A 232 3.78 -11.74 12.92
CA ASP A 232 3.20 -12.61 13.92
C ASP A 232 2.60 -11.82 15.06
N ARG A 233 3.26 -10.79 15.60
CA ARG A 233 2.67 -9.98 16.67
C ARG A 233 1.47 -9.14 16.21
N VAL A 234 1.55 -8.47 15.06
CA VAL A 234 0.49 -7.59 14.51
C VAL A 234 -0.69 -8.39 13.96
N ILE A 235 -0.41 -9.45 13.19
CA ILE A 235 -1.38 -10.41 12.67
C ILE A 235 -2.03 -11.16 13.83
N LYS A 236 -1.27 -11.64 14.83
CA LYS A 236 -1.87 -12.23 16.05
C LYS A 236 -2.67 -11.20 16.82
N ASP A 237 -2.25 -9.94 16.92
CA ASP A 237 -3.04 -8.91 17.60
C ASP A 237 -4.32 -8.55 16.85
N LYS A 238 -4.28 -8.46 15.51
CA LYS A 238 -5.47 -8.20 14.69
C LYS A 238 -6.41 -9.40 14.65
N ALA A 239 -5.87 -10.61 14.52
CA ALA A 239 -6.63 -11.84 14.62
C ALA A 239 -7.24 -12.00 16.02
N ARG A 240 -6.46 -11.75 17.09
CA ARG A 240 -6.93 -11.76 18.47
C ARG A 240 -8.03 -10.72 18.69
N LYS A 241 -7.86 -9.47 18.23
CA LYS A 241 -8.91 -8.44 18.32
C LYS A 241 -10.16 -8.81 17.55
N ALA A 242 -10.04 -9.38 16.35
CA ALA A 242 -11.18 -9.86 15.58
C ALA A 242 -11.89 -11.02 16.29
N ILE A 243 -11.14 -11.98 16.85
CA ILE A 243 -11.67 -13.08 17.65
C ILE A 243 -12.32 -12.56 18.93
N GLU A 244 -11.71 -11.59 19.63
CA GLU A 244 -12.28 -10.92 20.81
C GLU A 244 -13.55 -10.14 20.47
N GLU A 245 -13.63 -9.52 19.30
CA GLU A 245 -14.86 -8.88 18.80
C GLU A 245 -15.94 -9.91 18.51
N VAL A 246 -15.61 -11.03 17.86
CA VAL A 246 -16.55 -12.14 17.61
C VAL A 246 -17.02 -12.75 18.93
N TYR A 247 -16.10 -13.01 19.86
CA TYR A 247 -16.38 -13.60 21.16
C TYR A 247 -17.19 -12.64 22.03
N SER A 248 -16.86 -11.35 22.06
CA SER A 248 -17.63 -10.35 22.81
C SER A 248 -19.01 -10.11 22.20
N LYS A 249 -19.17 -10.21 20.87
CA LYS A 249 -20.48 -10.24 20.22
C LYS A 249 -21.26 -11.49 20.62
N ALA A 250 -20.68 -12.68 20.50
CA ALA A 250 -21.29 -13.96 20.86
C ALA A 250 -21.64 -14.08 22.36
N VAL A 251 -20.79 -13.55 23.25
CA VAL A 251 -21.02 -13.52 24.69
C VAL A 251 -22.07 -12.46 25.07
N ARG A 252 -22.16 -11.34 24.35
CA ARG A 252 -23.28 -10.38 24.52
C ARG A 252 -24.61 -10.98 24.08
N THR A 253 -24.64 -11.87 23.07
CA THR A 253 -25.82 -12.67 22.74
C THR A 253 -26.13 -13.73 23.80
N ASN A 254 -25.11 -14.33 24.42
CA ASN A 254 -25.29 -15.39 25.43
C ASN A 254 -25.61 -14.90 26.85
N LYS A 255 -25.22 -13.67 27.24
CA LYS A 255 -25.56 -13.12 28.57
C LYS A 255 -27.03 -12.73 28.75
N HIS A 256 -27.83 -12.73 27.69
CA HIS A 256 -29.27 -12.49 27.78
C HIS A 256 -30.15 -13.75 27.77
N ASN A 257 -29.58 -14.96 27.70
CA ASN A 257 -30.38 -16.19 27.52
C ASN A 257 -30.06 -17.31 28.52
N PHE A 258 -30.01 -17.01 29.82
CA PHE A 258 -30.30 -18.02 30.83
C PHE A 258 -31.53 -17.59 31.64
N HIS A 259 -32.62 -18.34 31.43
CA HIS A 259 -33.92 -18.22 32.06
C HIS A 259 -34.76 -17.00 31.71
N GLN A 260 -35.28 -16.97 30.48
CA GLN A 260 -36.70 -16.68 30.26
C GLN A 260 -37.11 -17.37 28.96
N LYS A 261 -38.10 -18.28 29.03
CA LYS A 261 -38.96 -18.58 27.90
C LYS A 261 -39.74 -17.30 27.57
N GLN A 262 -39.09 -16.31 26.96
CA GLN A 262 -39.82 -15.27 26.26
C GLN A 262 -40.44 -15.97 25.05
N GLN A 263 -41.75 -16.19 25.13
CA GLN A 263 -42.55 -16.29 23.92
C GLN A 263 -42.12 -15.13 23.03
N ARG A 264 -41.39 -15.42 21.94
CA ARG A 264 -41.09 -14.44 20.90
C ARG A 264 -42.44 -13.85 20.52
N ARG A 265 -42.72 -12.61 20.94
CA ARG A 265 -43.93 -11.91 20.52
C ARG A 265 -43.79 -11.71 19.03
N TYR A 266 -44.44 -12.58 18.27
CA TYR A 266 -44.65 -12.41 16.84
C TYR A 266 -45.40 -11.09 16.69
N ASN A 267 -44.77 -10.12 16.02
CA ASN A 267 -45.44 -8.88 15.69
C ASN A 267 -46.09 -9.11 14.33
N ASP A 268 -47.40 -9.39 14.31
CA ASP A 268 -48.18 -9.70 13.09
C ASP A 268 -48.06 -8.61 12.01
N ASN A 269 -47.55 -7.42 12.35
CA ASN A 269 -47.33 -6.30 11.43
C ASN A 269 -45.92 -6.23 10.82
N GLN A 270 -44.99 -7.16 11.09
CA GLN A 270 -43.69 -7.17 10.41
C GLN A 270 -43.78 -7.86 9.05
N ILE A 271 -43.84 -7.04 7.99
CA ILE A 271 -43.79 -7.52 6.60
C ILE A 271 -42.40 -8.08 6.31
N ILE A 272 -42.29 -9.40 6.15
CA ILE A 272 -41.06 -10.05 5.70
C ILE A 272 -40.93 -9.81 4.20
N MET A 273 -39.91 -9.05 3.80
CA MET A 273 -39.64 -8.78 2.39
C MET A 273 -38.92 -9.97 1.79
N LYS A 274 -39.46 -10.55 0.72
CA LYS A 274 -38.76 -11.61 -0.03
C LYS A 274 -37.57 -11.02 -0.77
N THR A 275 -36.42 -11.65 -0.65
CA THR A 275 -35.21 -11.36 -1.41
C THR A 275 -34.78 -12.61 -2.18
N PRO A 276 -33.92 -12.51 -3.20
CA PRO A 276 -33.45 -13.66 -3.98
C PRO A 276 -32.70 -14.74 -3.18
N LEU A 277 -32.32 -14.45 -1.93
CA LEU A 277 -31.51 -15.32 -1.07
C LEU A 277 -32.23 -15.74 0.22
N GLY A 278 -33.51 -15.39 0.35
CA GLY A 278 -34.31 -15.65 1.55
C GLY A 278 -35.19 -14.47 1.95
N GLY A 279 -35.70 -14.50 3.18
CA GLY A 279 -36.45 -13.38 3.76
C GLY A 279 -35.53 -12.29 4.29
N CYS A 280 -35.99 -11.03 4.27
CA CYS A 280 -35.32 -9.92 4.93
C CYS A 280 -36.25 -9.27 5.95
N LYS A 281 -35.76 -9.12 7.18
CA LYS A 281 -36.46 -8.47 8.29
C LYS A 281 -36.69 -6.98 8.04
N ASN A 282 -35.73 -6.28 7.43
CA ASN A 282 -35.85 -4.87 7.08
C ASN A 282 -34.84 -4.47 5.98
N ILE A 283 -35.35 -4.24 4.77
CA ILE A 283 -34.53 -3.82 3.62
C ILE A 283 -34.07 -2.35 3.70
N PHE A 284 -34.72 -1.52 4.52
CA PHE A 284 -34.40 -0.09 4.65
C PHE A 284 -33.40 0.21 5.78
N ASP A 285 -33.13 -0.78 6.64
CA ASP A 285 -32.21 -0.65 7.77
C ASP A 285 -31.16 -1.76 7.78
N PRO A 286 -30.21 -1.76 6.83
CA PRO A 286 -29.17 -2.78 6.77
C PRO A 286 -28.11 -2.57 7.88
N PRO A 287 -27.36 -3.64 8.25
CA PRO A 287 -26.30 -3.58 9.26
C PRO A 287 -25.16 -2.62 8.89
N GLY A 288 -24.38 -2.23 9.91
CA GLY A 288 -23.37 -1.18 9.81
C GLY A 288 -22.32 -1.41 8.72
N PHE A 289 -21.97 -2.67 8.42
CA PHE A 289 -21.00 -2.98 7.36
C PHE A 289 -21.55 -2.67 5.95
N ILE A 290 -22.86 -2.80 5.73
CA ILE A 290 -23.52 -2.42 4.47
C ILE A 290 -23.65 -0.89 4.40
N LYS A 291 -24.00 -0.22 5.50
CA LYS A 291 -24.10 1.25 5.56
C LYS A 291 -22.79 1.97 5.24
N LYS A 292 -21.64 1.32 5.48
CA LYS A 292 -20.29 1.81 5.14
C LYS A 292 -19.89 1.55 3.69
N SER A 293 -20.66 0.79 2.92
CA SER A 293 -20.37 0.50 1.51
C SER A 293 -20.74 1.69 0.61
N SER A 294 -20.03 1.85 -0.50
CA SER A 294 -20.31 2.89 -1.51
C SER A 294 -21.68 2.76 -2.19
N PHE A 295 -22.30 1.58 -2.10
CA PHE A 295 -23.60 1.28 -2.70
C PHE A 295 -24.78 1.57 -1.77
N TYR A 296 -24.54 1.98 -0.53
CA TYR A 296 -25.61 2.36 0.39
C TYR A 296 -26.05 3.82 0.18
N VAL A 297 -27.36 4.00 -0.02
CA VAL A 297 -28.01 5.32 -0.08
C VAL A 297 -29.11 5.37 0.97
N LYS A 298 -29.03 6.33 1.90
CA LYS A 298 -30.01 6.48 2.98
C LYS A 298 -31.43 6.62 2.40
N GLY A 299 -32.35 5.75 2.85
CA GLY A 299 -33.75 5.73 2.41
C GLY A 299 -34.05 4.88 1.18
N ARG A 300 -33.03 4.31 0.51
CA ARG A 300 -33.24 3.30 -0.55
C ARG A 300 -33.21 1.88 0.03
N PRO A 301 -33.98 0.94 -0.54
CA PRO A 301 -33.92 -0.46 -0.13
C PRO A 301 -32.54 -1.05 -0.48
N CYS A 302 -32.04 -1.95 0.38
CA CYS A 302 -30.77 -2.63 0.17
C CYS A 302 -30.78 -3.45 -1.13
N SER A 303 -29.75 -3.27 -1.95
CA SER A 303 -29.54 -4.01 -3.21
C SER A 303 -28.31 -4.92 -3.18
N GLN A 304 -27.63 -5.02 -2.03
CA GLN A 304 -26.40 -5.80 -1.87
C GLN A 304 -26.72 -7.27 -1.54
N TYR A 305 -27.40 -7.96 -2.45
CA TYR A 305 -27.89 -9.31 -2.22
C TYR A 305 -26.77 -10.32 -1.99
N ASN A 306 -25.63 -10.17 -2.66
CA ASN A 306 -24.42 -10.97 -2.45
C ASN A 306 -23.84 -10.92 -1.02
N LYS A 307 -24.36 -10.04 -0.15
CA LYS A 307 -24.01 -9.94 1.27
C LYS A 307 -25.15 -10.35 2.20
N CYS A 308 -26.24 -10.91 1.66
CA CYS A 308 -27.39 -11.31 2.47
C CYS A 308 -27.04 -12.41 3.46
N LEU A 309 -26.24 -13.42 3.08
CA LEU A 309 -25.89 -14.53 3.99
C LEU A 309 -25.10 -14.09 5.23
N SER A 310 -24.37 -12.97 5.15
CA SER A 310 -23.64 -12.36 6.27
C SER A 310 -24.41 -11.25 6.99
N CYS A 311 -25.69 -11.03 6.64
CA CYS A 311 -26.49 -9.92 7.15
C CYS A 311 -27.36 -10.34 8.34
N ASP A 312 -27.33 -9.58 9.43
CA ASP A 312 -28.17 -9.82 10.63
C ASP A 312 -29.69 -9.80 10.36
N ASN A 313 -30.12 -9.24 9.22
CA ASN A 313 -31.52 -9.14 8.83
C ASN A 313 -31.99 -10.31 7.95
N VAL A 314 -31.10 -11.23 7.54
CA VAL A 314 -31.48 -12.38 6.72
C VAL A 314 -32.29 -13.38 7.54
N MET A 315 -33.34 -13.91 6.93
CA MET A 315 -34.19 -14.94 7.51
C MET A 315 -34.25 -16.13 6.57
N LEU A 316 -33.64 -17.22 6.99
CA LEU A 316 -33.64 -18.49 6.28
C LEU A 316 -34.69 -19.42 6.88
N THR A 317 -35.31 -20.21 6.02
CA THR A 317 -36.33 -21.20 6.38
C THR A 317 -36.09 -22.40 5.48
N GLU A 318 -36.67 -23.55 5.81
CA GLU A 318 -36.51 -24.79 5.03
C GLU A 318 -36.80 -24.61 3.53
N LYS A 319 -37.75 -23.74 3.18
CA LYS A 319 -38.11 -23.44 1.78
C LYS A 319 -36.99 -22.81 0.95
N HIS A 320 -36.00 -22.19 1.61
CA HIS A 320 -34.88 -21.53 0.93
C HIS A 320 -33.69 -22.49 0.74
N LEU A 321 -33.64 -23.62 1.46
CA LEU A 321 -32.51 -24.54 1.42
C LEU A 321 -32.21 -25.09 0.01
N PRO A 322 -33.20 -25.47 -0.82
CA PRO A 322 -32.92 -25.94 -2.18
C PRO A 322 -32.20 -24.89 -3.04
N GLU A 323 -32.57 -23.62 -2.94
CA GLU A 323 -31.92 -22.52 -3.67
C GLU A 323 -30.48 -22.28 -3.16
N LEU A 324 -30.24 -22.43 -1.86
CA LEU A 324 -28.89 -22.32 -1.27
C LEU A 324 -27.97 -23.47 -1.71
N PHE A 325 -28.48 -24.70 -1.79
CA PHE A 325 -27.72 -25.83 -2.36
C PHE A 325 -27.40 -25.64 -3.84
N ALA A 326 -28.36 -25.13 -4.62
CA ALA A 326 -28.13 -24.81 -6.03
C ALA A 326 -27.06 -23.72 -6.19
N MET A 327 -27.08 -22.72 -5.31
CA MET A 327 -26.05 -21.67 -5.25
C MET A 327 -24.66 -22.19 -4.90
N GLN A 328 -24.57 -23.09 -3.90
CA GLN A 328 -23.31 -23.72 -3.51
C GLN A 328 -22.69 -24.48 -4.69
N ARG A 329 -23.51 -25.27 -5.39
CA ARG A 329 -23.12 -25.99 -6.61
C ARG A 329 -22.55 -25.04 -7.67
N ASP A 330 -23.25 -23.95 -7.96
CA ASP A 330 -22.86 -23.03 -9.04
C ASP A 330 -21.55 -22.28 -8.70
N TYR A 331 -21.35 -21.92 -7.42
CA TYR A 331 -20.07 -21.36 -6.95
C TYR A 331 -18.91 -22.35 -7.06
N LEU A 332 -19.12 -23.62 -6.72
CA LEU A 332 -18.10 -24.67 -6.87
C LEU A 332 -17.73 -24.87 -8.35
N ALA A 333 -18.72 -24.95 -9.24
CA ALA A 333 -18.49 -25.07 -10.69
C ALA A 333 -17.71 -23.87 -11.27
N THR A 334 -17.95 -22.67 -10.74
CA THR A 334 -17.24 -21.45 -11.14
C THR A 334 -15.77 -21.43 -10.67
N LEU A 335 -15.47 -22.07 -9.53
CA LEU A 335 -14.09 -22.25 -9.08
C LEU A 335 -13.35 -23.29 -9.93
N GLU A 336 -14.01 -24.39 -10.30
CA GLU A 336 -13.43 -25.45 -11.13
C GLU A 336 -13.09 -24.97 -12.54
N SER A 337 -13.95 -24.16 -13.16
CA SER A 337 -13.72 -23.56 -14.49
C SER A 337 -12.65 -22.47 -14.52
N SER A 338 -12.11 -22.06 -13.36
CA SER A 338 -11.07 -21.01 -13.21
C SER A 338 -11.43 -19.61 -13.72
N GLU A 339 -12.67 -19.36 -14.15
CA GLU A 339 -13.10 -18.07 -14.72
C GLU A 339 -12.99 -16.92 -13.71
N VAL A 340 -13.34 -17.19 -12.45
CA VAL A 340 -13.40 -16.17 -11.39
C VAL A 340 -12.12 -16.09 -10.58
N VAL A 341 -11.22 -17.09 -10.64
CA VAL A 341 -10.00 -17.20 -9.81
C VAL A 341 -9.07 -15.99 -9.96
N ASN A 342 -8.98 -15.42 -11.16
CA ASN A 342 -8.15 -14.24 -11.44
C ASN A 342 -8.88 -12.90 -11.25
N THR A 343 -10.14 -12.91 -10.84
CA THR A 343 -10.96 -11.71 -10.70
C THR A 343 -11.01 -11.22 -9.23
N PRO A 344 -11.42 -9.97 -8.97
CA PRO A 344 -11.72 -9.50 -7.61
C PRO A 344 -12.85 -10.28 -6.93
N TYR A 345 -13.68 -11.01 -7.69
CA TYR A 345 -14.85 -11.72 -7.18
C TYR A 345 -14.52 -13.08 -6.55
N HIS A 346 -13.32 -13.61 -6.78
CA HIS A 346 -12.86 -14.86 -6.15
C HIS A 346 -13.03 -14.86 -4.63
N VAL A 347 -12.69 -13.74 -3.98
CA VAL A 347 -12.82 -13.60 -2.52
C VAL A 347 -14.28 -13.67 -2.09
N VAL A 348 -15.19 -13.04 -2.85
CA VAL A 348 -16.63 -13.04 -2.56
C VAL A 348 -17.23 -14.44 -2.72
N VAL A 349 -16.77 -15.20 -3.71
CA VAL A 349 -17.19 -16.60 -3.91
C VAL A 349 -16.74 -17.47 -2.73
N LEU A 350 -15.48 -17.36 -2.31
CA LEU A 350 -14.97 -18.12 -1.17
C LEU A 350 -15.69 -17.78 0.15
N GLU A 351 -15.94 -16.49 0.41
CA GLU A 351 -16.70 -16.04 1.59
C GLU A 351 -18.12 -16.62 1.60
N ASN A 352 -18.83 -16.57 0.47
CA ASN A 352 -20.18 -17.13 0.38
C ASN A 352 -20.18 -18.65 0.49
N LEU A 353 -19.21 -19.36 -0.09
CA LEU A 353 -19.08 -20.81 0.08
C LEU A 353 -18.88 -21.20 1.55
N SER A 354 -18.05 -20.47 2.29
CA SER A 354 -17.86 -20.72 3.72
C SER A 354 -19.16 -20.55 4.52
N LEU A 355 -19.94 -19.50 4.23
CA LEU A 355 -21.23 -19.28 4.89
C LEU A 355 -22.26 -20.35 4.51
N LEU A 356 -22.25 -20.79 3.25
CA LEU A 356 -23.12 -21.88 2.79
C LEU A 356 -22.75 -23.20 3.44
N ASP A 357 -21.47 -23.50 3.61
CA ASP A 357 -21.02 -24.69 4.33
C ASP A 357 -21.53 -24.68 5.77
N ASP A 358 -21.42 -23.56 6.49
CA ASP A 358 -21.94 -23.44 7.85
C ASP A 358 -23.47 -23.72 7.92
N ILE A 359 -24.24 -23.24 6.92
CA ILE A 359 -25.70 -23.39 6.85
C ILE A 359 -26.13 -24.78 6.39
N LEU A 360 -25.39 -25.42 5.48
CA LEU A 360 -25.83 -26.61 4.75
C LEU A 360 -25.15 -27.91 5.22
N ASN A 361 -24.07 -27.82 6.01
CA ASN A 361 -23.38 -28.98 6.55
C ASN A 361 -24.17 -29.58 7.73
N PRO A 362 -24.50 -30.89 7.70
CA PRO A 362 -25.22 -31.57 8.79
C PRO A 362 -24.59 -31.42 10.18
N GLU A 363 -23.27 -31.22 10.27
CA GLU A 363 -22.57 -31.07 11.54
C GLU A 363 -22.69 -29.67 12.16
N THR A 364 -22.91 -28.63 11.35
CA THR A 364 -22.92 -27.22 11.79
C THR A 364 -24.27 -26.53 11.63
N SER A 365 -25.17 -27.10 10.80
CA SER A 365 -26.46 -26.52 10.47
C SER A 365 -27.44 -26.52 11.64
N GLU A 366 -28.32 -25.51 11.67
CA GLU A 366 -29.49 -25.49 12.57
C GLU A 366 -30.68 -26.32 12.03
N PHE A 367 -30.61 -26.81 10.79
CA PHE A 367 -31.66 -27.62 10.16
C PHE A 367 -31.40 -29.12 10.35
N GLU A 368 -32.48 -29.91 10.43
CA GLU A 368 -32.36 -31.37 10.56
C GLU A 368 -31.75 -32.00 9.30
N GLU A 369 -30.93 -33.05 9.50
CA GLU A 369 -30.19 -33.72 8.43
C GLU A 369 -31.10 -34.25 7.31
N ASP A 370 -32.24 -34.85 7.66
CA ASP A 370 -33.23 -35.34 6.69
C ASP A 370 -33.77 -34.19 5.80
N THR A 371 -33.92 -33.00 6.38
CA THR A 371 -34.39 -31.81 5.66
C THR A 371 -33.32 -31.29 4.71
N LEU A 372 -32.04 -31.33 5.12
CA LEU A 372 -30.90 -30.95 4.28
C LEU A 372 -30.73 -31.90 3.09
N ILE A 373 -30.86 -33.22 3.31
CA ILE A 373 -30.78 -34.22 2.25
C ILE A 373 -31.88 -33.99 1.22
N LEU A 374 -33.13 -33.85 1.66
CA LEU A 374 -34.27 -33.58 0.78
C LEU A 374 -34.11 -32.26 0.02
N ALA A 375 -33.61 -31.22 0.69
CA ALA A 375 -33.37 -29.93 0.05
C ALA A 375 -32.26 -30.01 -1.01
N LYS A 376 -31.20 -30.78 -0.75
CA LYS A 376 -30.13 -31.04 -1.70
C LYS A 376 -30.62 -31.78 -2.94
N GLU A 377 -31.48 -32.79 -2.78
CA GLU A 377 -32.11 -33.47 -3.91
C GLU A 377 -32.99 -32.51 -4.74
N ASN A 378 -33.79 -31.69 -4.07
CA ASN A 378 -34.65 -30.69 -4.74
C ASN A 378 -33.85 -29.62 -5.49
N SER A 379 -32.62 -29.31 -5.04
CA SER A 379 -31.74 -28.32 -5.67
C SER A 379 -31.28 -28.69 -7.09
N LEU A 380 -31.31 -29.99 -7.44
CA LEU A 380 -30.90 -30.48 -8.75
C LEU A 380 -31.76 -29.93 -9.90
N PHE A 381 -33.00 -29.53 -9.61
CA PHE A 381 -33.95 -29.00 -10.58
C PHE A 381 -34.05 -27.46 -10.56
N ILE A 382 -33.18 -26.79 -9.79
CA ILE A 382 -33.17 -25.33 -9.64
C ILE A 382 -32.00 -24.75 -10.43
N GLU A 383 -32.31 -23.89 -11.40
CA GLU A 383 -31.35 -23.04 -12.09
C GLU A 383 -31.18 -21.74 -11.31
N THR A 384 -29.92 -21.32 -11.06
CA THR A 384 -29.64 -20.02 -10.46
C THR A 384 -29.01 -19.08 -11.49
N THR A 385 -29.24 -17.78 -11.32
CA THR A 385 -28.71 -16.73 -12.21
C THR A 385 -27.25 -16.36 -11.94
N ILE A 386 -26.54 -17.11 -11.08
CA ILE A 386 -25.14 -16.79 -10.73
C ILE A 386 -24.25 -16.91 -11.95
N LEU A 387 -24.39 -17.95 -12.76
CA LEU A 387 -23.57 -18.17 -13.96
C LEU A 387 -23.77 -17.08 -15.03
N ASP A 388 -25.00 -16.57 -15.20
CA ASP A 388 -25.31 -15.53 -16.19
C ASP A 388 -24.74 -14.14 -15.83
N SER A 389 -24.39 -13.92 -14.56
CA SER A 389 -23.97 -12.61 -14.06
C SER A 389 -22.49 -12.27 -14.31
N TRP A 390 -21.69 -13.24 -14.76
CA TRP A 390 -20.24 -13.07 -14.97
C TRP A 390 -19.85 -12.81 -16.43
N GLY A 391 -20.78 -12.95 -17.37
CA GLY A 391 -20.57 -12.81 -18.82
C GLY A 391 -21.00 -11.48 -19.45
N GLY A 392 -21.03 -10.39 -18.66
CA GLY A 392 -21.45 -9.04 -19.10
C GLY A 392 -20.38 -7.98 -19.01
#